data_AF-A0A820FTF7-F1
#
_entry.id   AF-A0A820FTF7-F1
#
_cell.length_a   1.000
_cell.length_b   1.000
_cell.length_c   1.000
_cell.angle_alpha   90.00
_cell.angle_beta   90.00
_cell.angle_gamma   90.00
#
_symmetry.space_group_name_H-M   'P 1'
#
loop_
_entity.id
_entity.type
_entity.pdbx_description
1 polymer ?
#
loop_
_entity_poly.entity_id
_entity_poly.type
_entity_poly.pdbx_seq_one_letter_code
_entity_poly.pdbx_strand_id
1 'polypeptide(L)'
;MRDTAIGQNQHQNTYNSTCDYYAGCESDFGLRCINGQCLCEINSYWTPGNYCDFQSQYGFCVFDYWCRQDLALHCRNFTCTCSLCRTCFWDGVRCRDCPTSWEIVISNGTRQPRIYCYVKVDFHVNWDESVSICSTAATSFFGPTSHLVYIDNLQELTDVSVFATNQYYDIFIGHTNSYNYPQWFLSNGTLSPPLHWCAGLATTYATLACTRLLIGAACVTNIVCHGWTSRYICKLN
;
A
#
# COMPACT_ATOMS: atom_id res chain seq x y z
N MET A 1 -43.49 -56.84 14.63
CA MET A 1 -42.85 -57.05 13.31
C MET A 1 -43.33 -55.97 12.36
N ARG A 2 -42.50 -54.97 12.07
CA ARG A 2 -42.06 -54.63 10.70
C ARG A 2 -41.40 -53.26 10.71
N ASP A 3 -40.14 -53.29 10.31
CA ASP A 3 -39.33 -52.19 9.85
C ASP A 3 -39.99 -51.44 8.69
N THR A 4 -39.86 -50.12 8.67
CA THR A 4 -39.47 -49.38 7.45
C THR A 4 -38.95 -48.00 7.85
N ALA A 5 -37.62 -47.90 7.94
CA ALA A 5 -36.93 -46.65 7.66
C ALA A 5 -36.98 -46.39 6.15
N ILE A 6 -37.22 -45.13 5.76
CA ILE A 6 -36.44 -44.34 4.78
C ILE A 6 -37.12 -42.97 4.72
N GLY A 7 -36.40 -42.00 5.25
CA GLY A 7 -36.65 -40.58 5.13
C GLY A 7 -35.36 -39.90 5.56
N GLN A 8 -34.41 -39.82 4.64
CA GLN A 8 -33.15 -39.11 4.81
C GLN A 8 -33.45 -37.63 5.13
N ASN A 9 -33.58 -37.31 6.40
CA ASN A 9 -33.29 -35.98 6.87
C ASN A 9 -31.87 -36.07 7.42
N GLN A 10 -30.89 -35.83 6.55
CA GLN A 10 -29.59 -35.40 7.04
C GLN A 10 -29.84 -34.09 7.78
N HIS A 11 -30.10 -34.20 9.08
CA HIS A 11 -30.12 -33.06 9.98
C HIS A 11 -28.69 -32.52 9.99
N GLN A 12 -28.45 -31.53 9.13
CA GLN A 12 -27.22 -30.77 9.19
C GLN A 12 -27.25 -29.98 10.48
N ASN A 13 -26.15 -30.12 11.20
CA ASN A 13 -26.00 -29.70 12.56
C ASN A 13 -25.44 -28.27 12.57
N THR A 14 -26.12 -27.35 13.27
CA THR A 14 -25.78 -25.92 13.35
C THR A 14 -24.63 -25.66 14.35
N TYR A 15 -24.14 -24.43 14.47
CA TYR A 15 -23.03 -24.12 15.38
C TYR A 15 -23.23 -24.66 16.81
N ASN A 16 -22.15 -25.25 17.33
CA ASN A 16 -22.03 -25.87 18.66
C ASN A 16 -22.92 -27.10 18.91
N SER A 17 -23.59 -27.61 17.89
CA SER A 17 -24.28 -28.90 17.98
C SER A 17 -23.29 -30.07 17.87
N THR A 18 -23.69 -31.24 18.36
CA THR A 18 -22.86 -32.45 18.33
C THR A 18 -22.84 -33.05 16.94
N CYS A 19 -21.68 -33.44 16.44
CA CYS A 19 -21.51 -34.11 15.15
C CYS A 19 -20.76 -35.43 15.32
N ASP A 20 -20.94 -36.33 14.36
CA ASP A 20 -20.24 -37.61 14.34
C ASP A 20 -19.88 -37.99 12.89
N TYR A 21 -19.48 -39.24 12.66
CA TYR A 21 -19.09 -39.72 11.33
C TYR A 21 -20.24 -39.69 10.31
N TYR A 22 -21.50 -39.70 10.75
CA TYR A 22 -22.69 -39.75 9.90
C TYR A 22 -23.47 -38.42 9.88
N ALA A 23 -23.32 -37.57 10.89
CA ALA A 23 -23.94 -36.25 10.99
C ALA A 23 -22.93 -35.14 10.67
N GLY A 24 -23.07 -34.55 9.47
CA GLY A 24 -22.26 -33.43 9.03
C GLY A 24 -22.70 -32.09 9.64
N CYS A 25 -21.75 -31.19 9.83
CA CYS A 25 -22.04 -29.80 10.15
C CYS A 25 -22.46 -29.04 8.90
N GLU A 26 -23.20 -27.95 9.08
CA GLU A 26 -23.64 -27.11 7.96
C GLU A 26 -22.46 -26.35 7.35
N SER A 27 -21.88 -26.92 6.30
CA SER A 27 -20.66 -26.43 5.65
C SER A 27 -20.83 -25.08 4.98
N ASP A 28 -22.06 -24.75 4.58
CA ASP A 28 -22.41 -23.46 3.94
C ASP A 28 -22.23 -22.28 4.91
N PHE A 29 -22.18 -22.59 6.22
CA PHE A 29 -21.86 -21.66 7.29
C PHE A 29 -20.41 -21.77 7.78
N GLY A 30 -19.53 -22.45 7.05
CA GLY A 30 -18.11 -22.58 7.38
C GLY A 30 -17.83 -23.43 8.63
N LEU A 31 -18.77 -24.30 9.03
CA LEU A 31 -18.64 -25.17 10.19
C LEU A 31 -17.93 -26.47 9.85
N ARG A 32 -17.11 -26.96 10.78
CA ARG A 32 -16.49 -28.28 10.75
C ARG A 32 -16.72 -29.04 12.04
N CYS A 33 -16.80 -30.35 11.91
CA CYS A 33 -16.85 -31.24 13.06
C CYS A 33 -15.46 -31.36 13.69
N ILE A 34 -15.29 -30.79 14.87
CA ILE A 34 -14.04 -30.83 15.64
C ILE A 34 -14.36 -31.45 17.00
N ASN A 35 -13.75 -32.58 17.32
CA ASN A 35 -13.96 -33.32 18.58
C ASN A 35 -15.44 -33.60 18.89
N GLY A 36 -16.24 -33.88 17.85
CA GLY A 36 -17.66 -34.18 17.99
C GLY A 36 -18.58 -32.96 18.16
N GLN A 37 -18.08 -31.74 17.89
CA GLN A 37 -18.88 -30.51 17.87
C GLN A 37 -18.72 -29.74 16.55
N CYS A 38 -19.79 -29.12 16.09
CA CYS A 38 -19.79 -28.23 14.92
C CYS A 38 -19.25 -26.86 15.29
N LEU A 39 -17.99 -26.60 14.97
CA LEU A 39 -17.28 -25.37 15.32
C LEU A 39 -16.76 -24.69 14.06
N CYS A 40 -16.43 -23.40 14.18
CA CYS A 40 -15.76 -22.67 13.12
C CYS A 40 -14.34 -23.22 12.90
N GLU A 41 -13.88 -23.21 11.65
CA GLU A 41 -12.52 -23.64 11.28
C GLU A 41 -11.46 -22.73 11.93
N ILE A 42 -10.23 -23.24 12.10
CA ILE A 42 -9.13 -22.47 12.71
C ILE A 42 -8.94 -21.16 11.93
N ASN A 43 -8.98 -20.02 12.64
CA ASN A 43 -8.99 -18.63 12.13
C ASN A 43 -10.34 -18.10 11.62
N SER A 44 -11.46 -18.67 12.04
CA SER A 44 -12.80 -18.11 11.84
C SER A 44 -13.60 -18.03 13.15
N TYR A 45 -14.61 -17.18 13.20
CA TYR A 45 -15.46 -16.98 14.38
C TYR A 45 -16.93 -16.93 13.98
N TRP A 46 -17.82 -17.37 14.88
CA TRP A 46 -19.25 -17.38 14.60
C TRP A 46 -19.82 -15.96 14.65
N THR A 47 -20.41 -15.49 13.56
CA THR A 47 -21.05 -14.18 13.50
C THR A 47 -22.53 -14.26 13.90
N PRO A 48 -23.12 -13.14 14.38
CA PRO A 48 -24.55 -13.07 14.68
C PRO A 48 -25.49 -13.34 13.48
N GLY A 49 -24.95 -13.41 12.25
CA GLY A 49 -25.67 -13.81 11.04
C GLY A 49 -25.78 -15.33 10.83
N ASN A 50 -25.38 -16.13 11.82
CA ASN A 50 -25.35 -17.59 11.80
C ASN A 50 -24.41 -18.19 10.75
N TYR A 51 -23.23 -17.61 10.57
CA TYR A 51 -22.16 -18.21 9.77
C TYR A 51 -20.79 -17.92 10.39
N CYS A 52 -19.81 -18.80 10.15
CA CYS A 52 -18.42 -18.57 10.50
C CYS A 52 -17.81 -17.56 9.54
N ASP A 53 -17.41 -16.41 10.06
CA ASP A 53 -16.68 -15.40 9.32
C ASP A 53 -15.18 -15.57 9.56
N PHE A 54 -14.41 -15.51 8.47
CA PHE A 54 -12.96 -15.65 8.56
C PHE A 54 -12.37 -14.35 9.10
N GLN A 55 -11.74 -14.43 10.28
CA GLN A 55 -10.81 -13.40 10.70
C GLN A 55 -9.52 -13.61 9.90
N SER A 56 -9.29 -12.85 8.83
CA SER A 56 -7.89 -12.61 8.44
C SER A 56 -7.26 -11.80 9.56
N GLN A 57 -6.30 -12.41 10.24
CA GLN A 57 -5.62 -11.94 11.45
C GLN A 57 -5.02 -10.52 11.29
N TYR A 58 -5.15 -9.70 12.34
CA TYR A 58 -4.42 -8.45 12.65
C TYR A 58 -4.53 -7.23 11.75
N GLY A 59 -5.32 -6.25 12.22
CA GLY A 59 -5.45 -4.92 11.64
C GLY A 59 -5.38 -3.82 12.67
N PHE A 60 -4.18 -3.47 13.12
CA PHE A 60 -4.00 -2.30 13.97
C PHE A 60 -3.86 -1.05 13.09
N CYS A 61 -4.85 -0.15 13.15
CA CYS A 61 -4.66 1.27 12.84
C CYS A 61 -4.16 1.95 14.12
N VAL A 62 -2.99 2.57 14.05
CA VAL A 62 -2.44 3.35 15.17
C VAL A 62 -2.84 4.81 14.98
N PHE A 63 -3.97 5.22 15.58
CA PHE A 63 -4.19 6.42 16.41
C PHE A 63 -5.69 6.76 16.57
N ASP A 64 -6.12 6.86 17.83
CA ASP A 64 -7.30 7.49 18.47
C ASP A 64 -8.74 7.39 17.94
N TYR A 65 -9.00 6.82 16.77
CA TYR A 65 -10.37 6.50 16.37
C TYR A 65 -10.50 5.01 16.09
N TRP A 66 -11.03 4.29 17.07
CA TRP A 66 -11.41 2.90 16.90
C TRP A 66 -12.46 2.83 15.78
N CYS A 67 -12.22 2.07 14.70
CA CYS A 67 -13.35 1.53 13.96
C CYS A 67 -14.04 0.56 14.93
N ARG A 68 -15.11 1.03 15.57
CA ARG A 68 -16.02 0.12 16.28
C ARG A 68 -16.49 -0.93 15.28
N GLN A 69 -16.57 -2.19 15.74
CA GLN A 69 -17.15 -3.32 15.00
C GLN A 69 -18.51 -2.99 14.36
N ASP A 70 -19.21 -2.00 14.92
CA ASP A 70 -20.55 -1.56 14.58
C ASP A 70 -20.59 -0.60 13.37
N LEU A 71 -19.44 -0.12 12.89
CA LEU A 71 -19.33 0.85 11.79
C LEU A 71 -18.62 0.25 10.58
N ALA A 72 -19.41 -0.52 9.82
CA ALA A 72 -19.29 -0.76 8.37
C ALA A 72 -17.85 -0.74 7.81
N LEU A 73 -17.01 -1.66 8.27
CA LEU A 73 -15.77 -1.98 7.57
C LEU A 73 -16.15 -2.82 6.34
N HIS A 74 -16.36 -2.17 5.21
CA HIS A 74 -16.60 -2.88 3.95
C HIS A 74 -15.26 -3.26 3.34
N CYS A 75 -14.86 -4.52 3.55
CA CYS A 75 -13.74 -5.12 2.85
C CYS A 75 -14.23 -5.71 1.51
N ARG A 76 -13.77 -5.16 0.40
CA ARG A 76 -14.01 -5.68 -0.94
C ARG A 76 -12.70 -5.63 -1.71
N ASN A 77 -12.29 -6.72 -2.37
CA ASN A 77 -11.13 -6.77 -3.25
C ASN A 77 -9.84 -6.12 -2.67
N PHE A 78 -9.38 -6.59 -1.51
CA PHE A 78 -8.17 -6.10 -0.82
C PHE A 78 -8.22 -4.67 -0.27
N THR A 79 -9.36 -3.99 -0.39
CA THR A 79 -9.60 -2.67 0.20
C THR A 79 -10.61 -2.78 1.33
N CYS A 80 -10.25 -2.35 2.53
CA CYS A 80 -11.19 -2.20 3.64
C CYS A 80 -11.51 -0.70 3.80
N THR A 81 -12.78 -0.35 3.67
CA THR A 81 -13.25 1.02 3.84
C THR A 81 -14.04 1.11 5.14
N CYS A 82 -13.65 1.99 6.04
CA CYS A 82 -14.40 2.33 7.26
C CYS A 82 -14.90 3.76 7.07
N SER A 83 -16.19 4.02 7.26
CA SER A 83 -16.80 5.34 7.02
C SER A 83 -16.21 6.47 7.87
N LEU A 84 -15.49 6.14 8.94
CA LEU A 84 -14.80 7.07 9.84
C LEU A 84 -13.28 7.08 9.69
N CYS A 85 -12.67 6.06 9.11
CA CYS A 85 -11.24 6.09 8.82
C CYS A 85 -11.03 6.58 7.39
N ARG A 86 -10.22 7.64 7.25
CA ARG A 86 -9.68 8.02 5.94
C ARG A 86 -8.84 6.85 5.43
N THR A 87 -9.38 6.13 4.44
CA THR A 87 -8.73 5.12 3.59
C THR A 87 -7.55 4.38 4.24
N CYS A 88 -7.84 3.40 5.09
CA CYS A 88 -6.84 2.44 5.55
C CYS A 88 -6.68 1.36 4.47
N PHE A 89 -5.46 1.05 4.04
CA PHE A 89 -5.24 -0.09 3.12
C PHE A 89 -4.67 -1.29 3.88
N TRP A 90 -5.20 -2.48 3.57
CA TRP A 90 -4.75 -3.75 4.13
C TRP A 90 -3.63 -4.35 3.29
N ASP A 91 -2.40 -4.36 3.80
CA ASP A 91 -1.26 -5.00 3.10
C ASP A 91 -1.19 -6.53 3.28
N GLY A 92 -2.17 -7.12 3.98
CA GLY A 92 -2.17 -8.52 4.39
C GLY A 92 -1.69 -8.75 5.83
N VAL A 93 -1.12 -7.73 6.50
CA VAL A 93 -0.55 -7.82 7.86
C VAL A 93 -0.95 -6.64 8.76
N ARG A 94 -1.11 -5.42 8.24
CA ARG A 94 -1.56 -4.22 8.99
C ARG A 94 -2.32 -3.24 8.11
N CYS A 95 -3.11 -2.38 8.73
CA CYS A 95 -3.60 -1.16 8.11
C CYS A 95 -2.47 -0.13 8.07
N ARG A 96 -2.07 0.35 6.90
CA ARG A 96 -1.23 1.54 6.77
C ARG A 96 -2.08 2.76 6.47
N ASP A 97 -1.91 3.78 7.30
CA ASP A 97 -2.50 5.10 7.10
C ASP A 97 -1.40 6.05 6.63
N CYS A 98 -1.68 6.81 5.57
CA CYS A 98 -0.84 7.93 5.17
C CYS A 98 -1.18 9.17 6.02
N PRO A 99 -0.21 10.05 6.30
CA PRO A 99 -0.47 11.29 7.01
C PRO A 99 -1.58 12.13 6.36
N THR A 100 -2.22 12.98 7.16
CA THR A 100 -3.20 13.95 6.63
C THR A 100 -2.51 14.85 5.59
N SER A 101 -3.09 14.96 4.39
CA SER A 101 -2.57 15.61 3.17
C SER A 101 -1.76 14.75 2.20
N TRP A 102 -1.43 13.51 2.59
CA TRP A 102 -0.76 12.56 1.72
C TRP A 102 -1.81 11.69 1.01
N GLU A 103 -1.56 11.40 -0.25
CA GLU A 103 -2.39 10.55 -1.09
C GLU A 103 -1.79 9.13 -1.11
N ILE A 104 -2.66 8.12 -0.96
CA ILE A 104 -2.28 6.72 -1.06
C ILE A 104 -2.26 6.33 -2.54
N VAL A 105 -1.13 5.79 -2.98
CA VAL A 105 -1.01 5.18 -4.31
C VAL A 105 -0.70 3.69 -4.15
N ILE A 106 -1.53 2.88 -4.80
CA ILE A 106 -1.40 1.42 -4.81
C ILE A 106 -0.77 1.03 -6.14
N SER A 107 0.49 0.61 -6.07
CA SER A 107 1.22 0.09 -7.21
C SER A 107 0.88 -1.37 -7.42
N ASN A 108 0.10 -1.67 -8.46
CA ASN A 108 -0.32 -3.03 -8.83
C ASN A 108 0.80 -3.82 -9.54
N GLY A 109 1.97 -3.88 -8.91
CA GLY A 109 3.10 -4.67 -9.41
C GLY A 109 2.78 -6.16 -9.51
N THR A 110 3.51 -6.86 -10.38
CA THR A 110 3.21 -8.25 -10.81
C THR A 110 3.35 -9.34 -9.73
N ARG A 111 3.82 -9.02 -8.52
CA ARG A 111 4.02 -10.03 -7.46
C ARG A 111 3.34 -9.70 -6.14
N GLN A 112 3.35 -8.44 -5.72
CA GLN A 112 2.62 -7.96 -4.54
C GLN A 112 2.30 -6.48 -4.73
N PRO A 113 1.06 -6.03 -4.41
CA PRO A 113 0.75 -4.60 -4.42
C PRO A 113 1.65 -3.89 -3.41
N ARG A 114 2.30 -2.80 -3.85
CA ARG A 114 3.06 -1.92 -2.95
C ARG A 114 2.22 -0.68 -2.68
N ILE A 115 2.23 -0.23 -1.44
CA ILE A 115 1.50 0.95 -1.01
C ILE A 115 2.53 2.03 -0.75
N TYR A 116 2.34 3.16 -1.39
CA TYR A 116 3.16 4.34 -1.21
C TYR A 116 2.28 5.50 -0.74
N CYS A 117 2.80 6.31 0.17
CA CYS A 117 2.20 7.62 0.44
C CYS A 117 3.00 8.66 -0.34
N TYR A 118 2.32 9.44 -1.16
CA TYR A 118 2.90 10.57 -1.85
C TYR A 118 2.23 11.88 -1.42
N VAL A 119 3.00 12.95 -1.38
CA VAL A 119 2.45 14.30 -1.26
C VAL A 119 3.05 15.18 -2.35
N LYS A 120 2.16 15.95 -2.99
CA LYS A 120 2.53 16.94 -3.98
C LYS A 120 2.91 18.24 -3.31
N VAL A 121 3.97 18.86 -3.77
CA VAL A 121 4.38 20.18 -3.30
C VAL A 121 4.38 21.16 -4.47
N ASP A 122 3.46 22.14 -4.41
CA ASP A 122 3.09 22.98 -5.57
C ASP A 122 4.02 24.16 -5.85
N PHE A 123 4.95 24.48 -4.93
CA PHE A 123 5.88 25.59 -5.11
C PHE A 123 7.21 25.10 -5.71
N HIS A 124 7.88 26.00 -6.44
CA HIS A 124 9.13 25.70 -7.12
C HIS A 124 10.30 26.05 -6.20
N VAL A 125 11.19 25.09 -5.99
CA VAL A 125 12.43 25.24 -5.23
C VAL A 125 13.57 24.63 -6.02
N ASN A 126 14.82 24.78 -5.58
CA ASN A 126 15.92 24.00 -6.15
C ASN A 126 15.92 22.55 -5.59
N TRP A 127 16.75 21.68 -6.16
CA TRP A 127 16.74 20.26 -5.77
C TRP A 127 17.12 20.04 -4.30
N ASP A 128 18.15 20.70 -3.77
CA ASP A 128 18.59 20.51 -2.38
C ASP A 128 17.53 20.95 -1.37
N GLU A 129 16.85 22.07 -1.67
CA GLU A 129 15.74 22.56 -0.86
C GLU A 129 14.56 21.57 -0.89
N SER A 130 14.24 20.96 -2.04
CA SER A 130 13.22 19.92 -2.10
C SER A 130 13.57 18.68 -1.25
N VAL A 131 14.84 18.27 -1.22
CA VAL A 131 15.31 17.17 -0.35
C VAL A 131 15.20 17.55 1.13
N SER A 132 15.59 18.78 1.48
CA SER A 132 15.49 19.28 2.85
C SER A 132 14.03 19.34 3.31
N ILE A 133 13.13 19.84 2.47
CA ILE A 133 11.70 19.91 2.80
C ILE A 133 11.10 18.51 2.92
N CYS A 134 11.37 17.59 1.98
CA CYS A 134 10.86 16.23 2.09
C CYS A 134 11.42 15.47 3.30
N SER A 135 12.65 15.74 3.75
CA SER A 135 13.22 15.08 4.94
C SER A 135 12.74 15.69 6.26
N THR A 136 12.43 16.99 6.28
CA THR A 136 11.91 17.70 7.47
C THR A 136 10.39 17.62 7.62
N ALA A 137 9.64 17.48 6.53
CA ALA A 137 8.18 17.32 6.57
C ALA A 137 7.74 16.11 7.40
N ALA A 138 8.57 15.09 7.50
CA ALA A 138 8.33 13.92 8.35
C ALA A 138 8.45 14.20 9.85
N THR A 139 9.45 14.97 10.28
CA THR A 139 9.82 15.06 11.70
C THR A 139 8.84 15.88 12.54
N SER A 140 8.01 16.72 11.92
CA SER A 140 7.07 17.57 12.65
C SER A 140 5.76 16.90 13.07
N PHE A 141 5.40 15.75 12.47
CA PHE A 141 4.10 15.11 12.78
C PHE A 141 4.04 13.57 12.74
N PHE A 142 4.92 12.84 12.05
CA PHE A 142 4.70 11.40 11.81
C PHE A 142 6.02 10.61 11.80
N GLY A 143 6.10 9.56 12.61
CA GLY A 143 7.31 8.79 12.95
C GLY A 143 8.13 8.07 11.86
N PRO A 144 7.94 8.19 10.53
CA PRO A 144 8.92 7.76 9.53
C PRO A 144 9.55 8.91 8.73
N THR A 145 10.82 8.76 8.33
CA THR A 145 11.54 9.71 7.47
C THR A 145 11.01 9.68 6.03
N SER A 146 10.29 10.71 5.62
CA SER A 146 9.98 10.95 4.22
C SER A 146 11.22 11.44 3.47
N HIS A 147 11.20 11.28 2.15
CA HIS A 147 12.28 11.67 1.27
C HIS A 147 11.71 12.11 -0.08
N LEU A 148 12.54 12.75 -0.89
CA LEU A 148 12.17 13.09 -2.26
C LEU A 148 11.89 11.80 -3.04
N VAL A 149 10.76 11.72 -3.76
CA VAL A 149 10.32 10.48 -4.42
C VAL A 149 11.43 9.91 -5.28
N TYR A 150 11.72 8.63 -5.15
CA TYR A 150 12.64 7.93 -6.04
C TYR A 150 11.89 6.79 -6.73
N ILE A 151 12.34 6.45 -7.93
CA ILE A 151 11.70 5.46 -8.80
C ILE A 151 12.46 4.14 -8.68
N ASP A 152 11.84 3.13 -8.05
CA ASP A 152 12.46 1.81 -7.89
C ASP A 152 12.35 0.93 -9.14
N ASN A 153 11.29 1.12 -9.90
CA ASN A 153 10.95 0.28 -11.05
C ASN A 153 10.02 1.02 -12.02
N LEU A 154 9.79 0.40 -13.19
CA LEU A 154 8.96 0.99 -14.25
C LEU A 154 7.48 1.18 -13.84
N GLN A 155 6.96 0.35 -12.95
CA GLN A 155 5.59 0.51 -12.46
C GLN A 155 5.49 1.77 -11.59
N GLU A 156 6.42 1.95 -10.64
CA GLU A 156 6.45 3.16 -9.82
C GLU A 156 6.65 4.42 -10.67
N LEU A 157 7.45 4.36 -11.74
CA LEU A 157 7.56 5.46 -12.71
C LEU A 157 6.21 5.85 -13.30
N THR A 158 5.42 4.85 -13.68
CA THR A 158 4.08 5.03 -14.25
C THR A 158 3.14 5.60 -13.19
N ASP A 159 3.15 5.06 -11.98
CA ASP A 159 2.29 5.48 -10.88
C ASP A 159 2.57 6.93 -10.48
N VAL A 160 3.84 7.32 -10.33
CA VAL A 160 4.25 8.70 -10.05
C VAL A 160 3.91 9.63 -11.22
N SER A 161 4.07 9.17 -12.47
CA SER A 161 3.69 9.96 -13.64
C SER A 161 2.19 10.22 -13.68
N VAL A 162 1.36 9.20 -13.43
CA VAL A 162 -0.12 9.28 -13.33
C VAL A 162 -0.53 10.22 -12.21
N PHE A 163 0.10 10.07 -11.05
CA PHE A 163 -0.12 10.91 -9.89
C PHE A 163 0.13 12.39 -10.21
N ALA A 164 1.16 12.69 -11.01
CA ALA A 164 1.54 14.05 -11.41
C ALA A 164 0.78 14.63 -12.63
N THR A 165 0.07 13.82 -13.44
CA THR A 165 -0.27 14.15 -14.85
C THR A 165 -1.23 15.32 -15.07
N ASN A 166 -1.78 15.93 -14.03
CA ASN A 166 -2.77 17.01 -14.17
C ASN A 166 -2.24 18.39 -13.75
N GLN A 167 -1.00 18.49 -13.25
CA GLN A 167 -0.51 19.74 -12.67
C GLN A 167 0.93 20.08 -13.10
N TYR A 168 1.75 19.08 -13.46
CA TYR A 168 3.19 19.26 -13.60
C TYR A 168 3.71 18.78 -14.95
N TYR A 169 4.60 19.57 -15.56
CA TYR A 169 5.34 19.16 -16.76
C TYR A 169 6.56 18.31 -16.40
N ASP A 170 7.22 18.69 -15.30
CA ASP A 170 8.31 17.96 -14.68
C ASP A 170 8.23 18.07 -13.16
N ILE A 171 8.93 17.16 -12.48
CA ILE A 171 9.12 17.19 -11.04
C ILE A 171 10.54 16.75 -10.69
N PHE A 172 11.08 17.24 -9.58
CA PHE A 172 12.27 16.65 -8.99
C PHE A 172 11.99 15.27 -8.41
N ILE A 173 12.98 14.40 -8.57
CA ILE A 173 13.03 13.08 -7.95
C ILE A 173 14.36 12.90 -7.21
N GLY A 174 14.38 11.98 -6.26
CA GLY A 174 15.42 11.76 -5.26
C GLY A 174 16.70 11.12 -5.78
N HIS A 175 17.07 11.24 -7.05
CA HIS A 175 18.34 10.69 -7.55
C HIS A 175 19.34 11.81 -7.86
N THR A 176 20.58 11.62 -7.43
CA THR A 176 21.69 12.55 -7.62
C THR A 176 22.99 11.79 -7.87
N ASN A 177 23.94 12.38 -8.58
CA ASN A 177 25.30 11.87 -8.64
C ASN A 177 26.23 12.79 -7.84
N SER A 178 27.50 12.44 -7.69
CA SER A 178 28.50 13.37 -7.17
C SER A 178 29.63 13.56 -8.17
N TYR A 179 30.34 14.68 -8.07
CA TYR A 179 31.44 15.06 -8.98
C TYR A 179 32.45 13.94 -9.23
N ASN A 180 32.69 13.08 -8.24
CA ASN A 180 33.77 12.09 -8.28
C ASN A 180 33.32 10.68 -8.68
N TYR A 181 32.01 10.44 -8.83
CA TYR A 181 31.49 9.10 -9.07
C TYR A 181 30.46 9.10 -10.19
N PRO A 182 30.61 8.23 -11.21
CA PRO A 182 29.60 8.08 -12.28
C PRO A 182 28.32 7.38 -11.79
N GLN A 183 28.30 6.94 -10.53
CA GLN A 183 27.18 6.25 -9.91
C GLN A 183 26.13 7.25 -9.42
N TRP A 184 24.88 6.85 -9.53
CA TRP A 184 23.73 7.59 -9.01
C TRP A 184 23.38 7.07 -7.62
N PHE A 185 23.01 7.99 -6.74
CA PHE A 185 22.60 7.74 -5.36
C PHE A 185 21.19 8.32 -5.16
N LEU A 186 20.46 7.73 -4.23
CA LEU A 186 19.23 8.30 -3.70
C LEU A 186 19.57 9.49 -2.78
N SER A 187 18.62 10.38 -2.53
CA SER A 187 18.82 11.57 -1.69
C SER A 187 19.14 11.25 -0.23
N ASN A 188 18.95 10.00 0.19
CA ASN A 188 19.34 9.47 1.50
C ASN A 188 20.76 8.84 1.50
N GLY A 189 21.47 8.90 0.37
CA GLY A 189 22.84 8.37 0.21
C GLY A 189 22.93 6.90 -0.20
N THR A 190 21.83 6.16 -0.34
CA THR A 190 21.90 4.77 -0.82
C THR A 190 22.13 4.70 -2.32
N LEU A 191 22.63 3.58 -2.84
CA LEU A 191 22.83 3.41 -4.28
C LEU A 191 21.48 3.46 -5.01
N SER A 192 21.41 4.24 -6.09
CA SER A 192 20.21 4.33 -6.94
C SER A 192 19.99 3.02 -7.70
N PRO A 193 18.75 2.53 -7.83
CA PRO A 193 18.42 1.52 -8.82
C PRO A 193 18.63 2.06 -10.25
N PRO A 194 18.66 1.18 -11.27
CA PRO A 194 18.72 1.59 -12.66
C PRO A 194 17.56 2.53 -13.03
N LEU A 195 17.91 3.69 -13.58
CA LEU A 195 16.95 4.73 -13.96
C LEU A 195 16.44 4.54 -15.39
N HIS A 196 15.16 4.87 -15.60
CA HIS A 196 14.56 4.91 -16.94
C HIS A 196 14.85 6.25 -17.62
N TRP A 197 16.06 6.39 -18.14
CA TRP A 197 16.51 7.63 -18.77
C TRP A 197 15.75 7.96 -20.05
N CYS A 198 15.47 9.24 -20.27
CA CYS A 198 14.97 9.73 -21.54
C CYS A 198 16.01 9.50 -22.65
N ALA A 199 15.55 9.07 -23.83
CA ALA A 199 16.42 8.81 -24.97
C ALA A 199 17.26 10.05 -25.34
N GLY A 200 18.58 9.89 -25.42
CA GLY A 200 19.51 10.96 -25.80
C GLY A 200 19.78 12.02 -24.72
N LEU A 201 19.23 11.87 -23.51
CA LEU A 201 19.34 12.88 -22.44
C LEU A 201 20.05 12.38 -21.18
N ALA A 202 20.61 11.17 -21.18
CA ALA A 202 21.55 10.76 -20.14
C ALA A 202 22.91 11.39 -20.43
N THR A 203 23.08 12.68 -20.12
CA THR A 203 24.36 13.34 -20.32
C THR A 203 25.29 13.00 -19.16
N THR A 204 26.51 12.58 -19.44
CA THR A 204 27.57 12.55 -18.44
C THR A 204 27.95 13.99 -18.12
N TYR A 205 27.30 14.62 -17.14
CA TYR A 205 27.80 15.87 -16.60
C TYR A 205 29.10 15.58 -15.84
N ALA A 206 30.14 16.38 -16.10
CA ALA A 206 31.34 16.46 -15.27
C ALA A 206 31.09 17.20 -13.93
N THR A 207 29.82 17.47 -13.60
CA THR A 207 29.39 18.28 -12.47
C THR A 207 28.29 17.59 -11.68
N LEU A 208 28.04 18.04 -10.44
CA LEU A 208 26.94 17.58 -9.60
C LEU A 208 25.61 17.74 -10.35
N ALA A 209 24.98 16.60 -10.63
CA ALA A 209 23.73 16.52 -11.36
C ALA A 209 22.67 15.85 -10.49
N CYS A 210 21.49 16.44 -10.47
CA CYS A 210 20.30 15.83 -9.92
C CYS A 210 19.39 15.38 -11.05
N THR A 211 18.28 14.75 -10.68
CA THR A 211 17.31 14.21 -11.62
C THR A 211 15.96 14.87 -11.49
N ARG A 212 15.27 14.92 -12.63
CA ARG A 212 13.85 15.23 -12.71
C ARG A 212 13.14 14.19 -13.57
N LEU A 213 11.87 13.97 -13.28
CA LEU A 213 10.97 13.17 -14.09
C LEU A 213 10.22 14.08 -15.06
N LEU A 214 10.30 13.79 -16.36
CA LEU A 214 9.46 14.43 -17.36
C LEU A 214 8.13 13.68 -17.44
N ILE A 215 7.05 14.28 -16.94
CA ILE A 215 5.76 13.59 -16.74
C ILE A 215 5.18 13.11 -18.07
N GLY A 216 5.14 13.97 -19.08
CA GLY A 216 4.56 13.63 -20.39
C GLY A 216 5.36 12.56 -21.17
N ALA A 217 6.65 12.40 -20.88
CA ALA A 217 7.51 11.41 -21.50
C ALA A 217 7.73 10.17 -20.63
N ALA A 218 7.24 10.18 -19.38
CA ALA A 218 7.45 9.16 -18.36
C ALA A 218 8.91 8.68 -18.30
N CYS A 219 9.87 9.60 -18.27
CA CYS A 219 11.29 9.28 -18.28
C CYS A 219 12.12 10.28 -17.47
N VAL A 220 13.28 9.83 -17.02
CA VAL A 220 14.18 10.59 -16.15
C VAL A 220 15.24 11.32 -16.97
N THR A 221 15.50 12.58 -16.64
CA THR A 221 16.62 13.35 -17.20
C THR A 221 17.39 14.00 -16.06
N ASN A 222 18.66 14.31 -16.31
CA ASN A 222 19.53 14.97 -15.36
C ASN A 222 19.70 16.45 -15.66
N ILE A 223 19.88 17.24 -14.61
CA ILE A 223 20.06 18.69 -14.65
C ILE A 223 21.06 19.13 -13.58
N VAL A 224 21.52 20.38 -13.66
CA VAL A 224 22.41 20.98 -12.64
C VAL A 224 21.57 21.33 -11.40
N CYS A 225 21.93 20.80 -10.22
CA CYS A 225 21.12 20.88 -8.99
C CYS A 225 20.68 22.29 -8.61
N HIS A 226 21.60 23.26 -8.69
CA HIS A 226 21.35 24.65 -8.26
C HIS A 226 20.88 25.57 -9.39
N GLY A 227 20.87 25.10 -10.64
CA GLY A 227 20.57 25.94 -11.81
C GLY A 227 19.09 25.95 -12.20
N TRP A 228 18.27 25.13 -11.54
CA TRP A 228 16.90 24.86 -11.94
C TRP A 228 15.99 24.88 -10.72
N THR A 229 14.75 25.34 -10.93
CA THR A 229 13.69 25.18 -9.95
C THR A 229 12.55 24.38 -10.59
N SER A 230 11.95 23.49 -9.82
CA SER A 230 10.81 22.68 -10.23
C SER A 230 10.00 22.31 -9.00
N ARG A 231 8.81 21.78 -9.25
CA ARG A 231 7.97 21.17 -8.22
C ARG A 231 8.49 19.78 -7.89
N TYR A 232 7.94 19.17 -6.86
CA TYR A 232 8.45 17.90 -6.38
C TYR A 232 7.39 17.10 -5.64
N ILE A 233 7.68 15.81 -5.46
CA ILE A 233 6.85 14.88 -4.72
C ILE A 233 7.70 14.28 -3.60
N CYS A 234 7.16 14.26 -2.40
CA CYS A 234 7.76 13.49 -1.30
C CYS A 234 7.10 12.11 -1.21
N LYS A 235 7.89 11.11 -0.81
CA LYS A 235 7.50 9.71 -0.62
C LYS A 235 7.72 9.29 0.84
N LEU A 236 6.77 8.55 1.38
CA LEU A 236 6.88 7.82 2.64
C LEU A 236 6.91 6.31 2.34
N ASN A 237 7.87 5.61 2.93
CA ASN A 237 8.03 4.15 2.79
C ASN A 237 7.26 3.37 3.85
#